data_AF-X0T3Y0-F1
#
_entry.id   AF-X0T3Y0-F1
#
_cell.length_a   1.000
_cell.length_b   1.000
_cell.length_c   1.000
_cell.angle_alpha   90.00
_cell.angle_beta   90.00
_cell.angle_gamma   90.00
#
_symmetry.space_group_name_H-M   'P 1'
#
loop_
_entity.id
_entity.type
_entity.pdbx_description
1 polymer ?
#
loop_
_entity_poly.entity_id
_entity_poly.type
_entity_poly.pdbx_seq_one_letter_code
_entity_poly.pdbx_strand_id
1 'polypeptide(L)'
;MRAINQNKLKTKIMTFYYQTKTWNSQPQITEETINLWKHLAEKKNWRITQLPNGFYQTEYQDQNEETWNDVTRRETLEGAEQAIDSSVAHYAKKLEYVSGPKVVKTFK
;
A
#
# COMPACT_ATOMS: atom_id res chain seq x y z
N MET A 1 26.63 60.73 36.89
CA MET A 1 25.44 59.87 36.73
C MET A 1 25.54 59.17 35.38
N ARG A 2 25.63 57.84 35.36
CA ARG A 2 25.72 57.00 34.15
C ARG A 2 24.31 56.84 33.57
N ALA A 3 24.13 57.12 32.28
CA ALA A 3 22.96 56.71 31.52
C ALA A 3 23.43 55.88 30.31
N ILE A 4 22.80 54.72 30.18
CA ILE A 4 23.26 53.53 29.45
C ILE A 4 22.94 53.71 27.97
N ASN A 5 23.97 53.63 27.10
CA ASN A 5 23.78 53.70 25.65
C ASN A 5 23.21 52.36 25.15
N GLN A 6 21.94 52.34 24.76
CA GLN A 6 21.25 51.14 24.29
C GLN A 6 21.70 50.79 22.87
N ASN A 7 22.71 49.93 22.74
CA ASN A 7 23.01 49.27 21.47
C ASN A 7 21.86 48.32 21.10
N LYS A 8 20.98 48.79 20.22
CA LYS A 8 19.85 48.06 19.64
C LYS A 8 20.40 46.99 18.70
N LEU A 9 20.64 45.78 19.22
CA LEU A 9 21.03 44.61 18.44
C LEU A 9 19.93 44.31 17.40
N LYS A 10 20.19 44.62 16.12
CA LYS A 10 19.31 44.20 15.01
C LYS A 10 19.38 42.68 14.90
N THR A 11 18.39 41.99 15.43
CA THR A 11 18.23 40.54 15.27
C THR A 11 18.00 40.22 13.79
N LYS A 12 18.96 39.52 13.17
CA LYS A 12 18.83 38.99 11.81
C LYS A 12 17.75 37.90 11.86
N ILE A 13 16.59 38.16 11.24
CA ILE A 13 15.52 37.16 11.16
C ILE A 13 16.06 35.99 10.32
N MET A 14 16.21 34.83 10.95
CA MET A 14 16.59 33.59 10.27
C MET A 14 15.33 33.02 9.61
N THR A 15 15.07 33.40 8.37
CA THR A 15 14.01 32.80 7.58
C THR A 15 14.43 31.39 7.17
N PHE A 16 13.84 30.37 7.78
CA PHE A 16 14.03 28.98 7.34
C PHE A 16 13.32 28.78 6.01
N TYR A 17 14.08 28.60 4.93
CA TYR A 17 13.56 28.15 3.64
C TYR A 17 13.37 26.62 3.70
N TYR A 18 12.13 26.16 3.77
CA TYR A 18 11.82 24.74 3.63
C TYR A 18 11.75 24.38 2.13
N GLN A 19 12.80 23.73 1.62
CA GLN A 19 12.79 23.15 0.28
C GLN A 19 12.34 21.69 0.39
N THR A 20 11.09 21.39 0.02
CA THR A 20 10.62 20.00 -0.09
C THR A 20 11.08 19.44 -1.43
N LYS A 21 11.97 18.44 -1.42
CA LYS A 21 12.28 17.65 -2.61
C LYS A 21 11.22 16.56 -2.76
N THR A 22 10.24 16.76 -3.64
CA THR A 22 9.29 15.71 -4.00
C THR A 22 9.96 14.78 -5.00
N TRP A 23 10.37 13.60 -4.53
CA TRP A 23 10.93 12.55 -5.38
C TRP A 23 9.76 11.85 -6.08
N ASN A 24 9.48 12.22 -7.33
CA ASN A 24 8.42 11.61 -8.13
C ASN A 24 8.98 10.35 -8.81
N SER A 25 9.26 9.30 -8.04
CA SER A 25 9.59 7.99 -8.61
C SER A 25 8.44 7.03 -8.34
N GLN A 26 7.41 7.10 -9.19
CA GLN A 26 6.60 5.91 -9.37
C GLN A 26 7.48 4.95 -10.18
N PRO A 27 8.00 3.85 -9.61
CA PRO A 27 8.68 2.84 -10.41
C PRO A 27 7.72 2.35 -11.50
N GLN A 28 8.22 2.17 -12.71
CA GLN A 28 7.45 1.53 -13.77
C GLN A 28 7.09 0.11 -13.31
N ILE A 29 5.81 -0.24 -13.39
CA ILE A 29 5.31 -1.54 -12.93
C ILE A 29 5.89 -2.60 -13.87
N THR A 30 6.65 -3.56 -13.33
CA THR A 30 7.23 -4.66 -14.09
C THR A 30 6.17 -5.69 -14.48
N GLU A 31 6.39 -6.43 -15.56
CA GLU A 31 5.47 -7.49 -16.00
C GLU A 31 5.30 -8.58 -14.93
N GLU A 32 6.37 -8.93 -14.23
CA GLU A 32 6.35 -9.86 -13.09
C GLU A 32 5.38 -9.40 -11.99
N THR A 33 5.38 -8.10 -11.69
CA THR A 33 4.47 -7.51 -10.70
C THR A 33 3.02 -7.59 -11.15
N ILE A 34 2.76 -7.37 -12.44
CA ILE A 34 1.41 -7.49 -13.03
C ILE A 34 0.94 -8.95 -12.96
N ASN A 35 1.81 -9.90 -13.27
CA ASN A 35 1.50 -11.32 -13.17
C ASN A 35 1.22 -11.72 -11.72
N LEU A 36 2.01 -11.24 -10.76
CA LEU A 36 1.75 -11.44 -9.33
C LEU A 36 0.35 -10.94 -8.94
N TRP A 37 -0.01 -9.73 -9.35
CA TRP A 37 -1.34 -9.17 -9.04
C TRP A 37 -2.48 -9.94 -9.70
N LYS A 38 -2.31 -10.43 -10.93
CA LYS A 38 -3.29 -11.31 -11.60
C LYS A 38 -3.55 -12.57 -10.79
N HIS A 39 -2.49 -13.20 -10.31
CA HIS A 39 -2.60 -14.41 -9.48
C HIS A 39 -3.27 -14.14 -8.13
N LEU A 40 -2.87 -13.05 -7.45
CA LEU A 40 -3.47 -12.68 -6.16
C LEU A 40 -4.92 -12.21 -6.27
N ALA A 41 -5.34 -11.74 -7.45
CA ALA A 41 -6.73 -11.37 -7.72
C ALA A 41 -7.67 -12.58 -7.90
N GLU A 42 -7.15 -13.81 -7.95
CA GLU A 42 -7.97 -15.01 -8.03
C GLU A 42 -8.12 -15.66 -6.66
N LYS A 43 -9.33 -15.64 -6.08
CA LYS A 43 -9.62 -16.21 -4.74
C LYS A 43 -9.22 -17.69 -4.60
N LYS A 44 -9.21 -18.46 -5.69
CA LYS A 44 -8.80 -19.88 -5.69
C LYS A 44 -7.35 -20.12 -5.24
N ASN A 45 -6.50 -19.10 -5.38
CA ASN A 45 -5.08 -19.18 -5.00
C ASN A 45 -4.86 -18.87 -3.51
N TRP A 46 -5.95 -18.67 -2.76
CA TRP A 46 -5.94 -18.39 -1.34
C TRP A 46 -6.49 -19.57 -0.56
N ARG A 47 -5.98 -19.74 0.66
CA ARG A 47 -6.52 -20.68 1.64
C ARG A 47 -6.52 -20.07 3.03
N ILE A 48 -7.31 -20.68 3.90
CA ILE A 48 -7.33 -20.35 5.33
C ILE A 48 -6.85 -21.58 6.09
N THR A 49 -5.76 -21.42 6.83
CA THR A 49 -5.16 -22.46 7.66
C THR A 49 -5.48 -22.16 9.13
N GLN A 50 -6.07 -23.12 9.85
CA GLN A 50 -6.26 -22.98 11.30
C GLN A 50 -4.96 -23.38 12.02
N LEU A 51 -4.45 -22.48 12.85
CA LEU A 51 -3.24 -22.71 13.64
C LEU A 51 -3.58 -23.41 14.97
N PRO A 52 -2.61 -24.13 15.59
CA PRO A 52 -2.83 -24.81 16.88
C PRO A 52 -3.21 -23.87 18.03
N ASN A 53 -2.93 -22.57 17.89
CA ASN A 53 -3.29 -21.53 18.85
C ASN A 53 -4.73 -21.01 18.71
N GLY A 54 -5.52 -21.57 17.77
CA GLY A 54 -6.91 -21.18 17.52
C GLY A 54 -7.11 -20.02 16.55
N PHE A 55 -6.04 -19.40 16.05
CA PHE A 55 -6.13 -18.34 15.04
C PHE A 55 -6.23 -18.92 13.62
N TYR A 56 -6.87 -18.17 12.73
CA TYR A 56 -6.96 -18.44 11.31
C TYR A 56 -5.94 -17.61 10.54
N GLN A 57 -5.06 -18.28 9.80
CA GLN A 57 -4.04 -17.67 8.96
C GLN A 57 -4.50 -17.69 7.50
N THR A 58 -4.51 -16.53 6.85
CA THR A 58 -4.78 -16.42 5.41
C THR A 58 -3.46 -16.57 4.65
N GLU A 59 -3.43 -17.46 3.67
CA GLU A 59 -2.24 -17.76 2.89
C GLU A 59 -2.55 -17.69 1.39
N TYR A 60 -1.59 -17.27 0.58
CA TYR A 60 -1.66 -17.39 -0.88
C TYR A 60 -0.58 -18.34 -1.39
N GLN A 61 -0.90 -19.06 -2.46
CA GLN A 61 0.06 -19.93 -3.14
C GLN A 61 1.02 -19.11 -4.00
N ASP A 62 2.30 -19.45 -4.01
CA ASP A 62 3.23 -18.87 -4.97
C ASP A 62 2.91 -19.35 -6.40
N GLN A 63 3.35 -18.61 -7.42
CA GLN A 63 3.11 -18.95 -8.83
C GLN A 63 4.00 -20.10 -9.31
N ASN A 64 5.22 -20.15 -8.80
CA ASN A 64 6.27 -21.04 -9.30
C ASN A 64 6.54 -22.22 -8.36
N GLU A 65 6.04 -22.15 -7.13
CA GLU A 65 6.29 -23.13 -6.08
C GLU A 65 4.98 -23.56 -5.43
N GLU A 66 4.94 -24.77 -4.89
CA GLU A 66 3.84 -25.22 -4.01
C GLU A 66 3.98 -24.65 -2.58
N THR A 67 4.64 -23.49 -2.48
CA THR A 67 4.88 -22.76 -1.25
C THR A 67 3.69 -21.86 -0.96
N TRP A 68 3.24 -21.84 0.30
CA TRP A 68 2.14 -21.00 0.76
C TRP A 68 2.68 -19.91 1.67
N ASN A 69 2.41 -18.66 1.30
CA ASN A 69 2.91 -17.48 1.98
C ASN A 69 1.84 -16.91 2.91
N ASP A 70 2.18 -16.65 4.17
CA ASP A 70 1.26 -16.08 5.15
C ASP A 70 1.07 -14.57 4.95
N VAL A 71 -0.16 -14.08 5.14
CA VAL A 71 -0.50 -12.66 4.93
C VAL A 71 -1.05 -12.01 6.19
N THR A 72 -2.13 -12.57 6.74
CA THR A 72 -2.78 -12.05 7.94
C THR A 72 -3.24 -13.17 8.86
N ARG A 73 -3.37 -12.86 10.15
CA ARG A 73 -3.94 -13.75 11.17
C ARG A 73 -5.19 -13.10 11.75
N ARG A 74 -6.26 -13.89 11.90
CA ARG A 74 -7.57 -13.46 12.39
C ARG A 74 -8.10 -14.43 13.43
N GLU A 75 -8.91 -13.93 14.35
CA GLU A 75 -9.53 -14.76 15.40
C GLU A 75 -10.71 -15.59 14.89
N THR A 76 -11.39 -15.11 13.84
CA THR A 76 -12.58 -15.76 13.28
C THR A 76 -12.36 -16.16 11.82
N LEU A 77 -13.01 -17.25 11.41
CA LEU A 77 -12.99 -17.71 10.03
C LEU A 77 -13.60 -16.67 9.08
N GLU A 78 -14.71 -16.05 9.49
CA GLU A 78 -15.36 -14.99 8.72
C GLU A 78 -14.44 -13.77 8.53
N GLY A 79 -13.70 -13.37 9.57
CA GLY A 79 -12.73 -12.29 9.47
C GLY A 79 -11.56 -12.61 8.53
N ALA A 80 -11.15 -13.88 8.47
CA ALA A 80 -10.15 -14.35 7.52
C ALA A 80 -10.68 -14.33 6.08
N GLU A 81 -11.93 -14.76 5.86
CA GLU A 81 -12.56 -14.71 4.54
C GLU A 81 -12.73 -13.27 4.04
N GLN A 82 -13.22 -12.36 4.88
CA GLN A 82 -13.34 -10.94 4.54
C GLN A 82 -11.98 -10.31 4.20
N ALA A 83 -10.91 -10.71 4.90
CA ALA A 83 -9.56 -10.24 4.60
C ALA A 83 -9.06 -10.71 3.22
N ILE A 84 -9.38 -11.96 2.84
CA ILE A 84 -9.10 -12.48 1.50
C ILE A 84 -9.89 -11.72 0.44
N ASP A 85 -11.20 -11.54 0.64
CA ASP A 85 -12.06 -10.83 -0.31
C ASP A 85 -11.60 -9.37 -0.52
N SER A 86 -11.22 -8.69 0.57
CA SER A 86 -10.63 -7.35 0.49
C SER A 86 -9.29 -7.34 -0.25
N SER A 87 -8.46 -8.38 -0.08
CA SER A 87 -7.16 -8.49 -0.75
C SER A 87 -7.35 -8.71 -2.25
N VAL A 88 -8.23 -9.64 -2.62
CA VAL A 88 -8.61 -9.91 -4.01
C VAL A 88 -9.14 -8.64 -4.69
N ALA A 89 -10.08 -7.93 -4.04
CA ALA A 89 -10.63 -6.69 -4.58
C ALA A 89 -9.55 -5.60 -4.77
N HIS A 90 -8.60 -5.51 -3.84
CA HIS A 90 -7.48 -4.58 -3.94
C HIS A 90 -6.58 -4.87 -5.14
N TYR A 91 -6.23 -6.14 -5.39
CA TYR A 91 -5.41 -6.51 -6.55
C TYR A 91 -6.18 -6.38 -7.87
N ALA A 92 -7.47 -6.72 -7.90
CA ALA A 92 -8.32 -6.50 -9.07
C ALA A 92 -8.35 -5.01 -9.46
N LYS A 93 -8.52 -4.11 -8.49
CA LYS A 93 -8.49 -2.65 -8.72
C LYS A 93 -7.13 -2.16 -9.22
N LYS A 94 -6.02 -2.75 -8.75
CA LYS A 94 -4.68 -2.43 -9.29
C LYS A 94 -4.56 -2.83 -10.75
N LEU A 95 -5.08 -3.99 -11.15
CA LEU A 95 -5.07 -4.44 -12.54
C LEU A 95 -5.92 -3.52 -13.43
N GLU A 96 -7.08 -3.08 -12.95
CA GLU A 96 -7.90 -2.08 -13.66
C GLU A 96 -7.11 -0.77 -13.88
N TYR A 97 -6.41 -0.29 -12.85
CA TYR A 97 -5.59 0.92 -12.96
C TYR A 97 -4.45 0.77 -13.98
N VAL A 98 -3.81 -0.40 -14.04
CA VAL A 98 -2.78 -0.72 -15.03
C VAL A 98 -3.34 -0.77 -16.45
N SER A 99 -4.58 -1.26 -16.64
CA SER A 99 -5.24 -1.34 -17.95
C SER A 99 -5.62 0.02 -18.54
N GLY A 100 -5.54 1.09 -17.75
CA GLY A 100 -5.81 2.46 -18.19
C GLY A 100 -7.28 2.88 -18.08
N PRO A 101 -7.61 4.11 -18.53
CA PRO A 101 -8.94 4.67 -18.39
C PRO A 101 -9.97 3.92 -19.27
N LYS A 102 -11.05 3.46 -18.64
CA LYS A 102 -12.18 2.81 -19.33
C LYS A 102 -13.23 3.84 -19.72
N VAL A 103 -13.60 3.89 -21.00
CA VAL A 103 -14.73 4.70 -21.46
C VAL A 103 -16.03 4.06 -20.99
N VAL A 104 -16.74 4.72 -20.06
CA VAL A 104 -17.97 4.19 -19.46
C VAL A 104 -19.23 4.68 -20.19
N LYS A 105 -19.18 5.89 -20.75
CA LYS A 105 -20.33 6.50 -21.43
C LYS A 105 -19.85 7.54 -22.43
N THR A 106 -20.49 7.57 -23.60
CA THR A 106 -20.37 8.66 -24.57
C THR A 106 -21.73 9.33 -24.72
N PHE A 107 -21.74 10.64 -24.93
CA PHE A 107 -22.94 11.42 -25.22
C PHE A 107 -22.86 11.89 -26.68
N LYS A 108 -23.99 11.90 -27.38
CA LYS A 108 -24.14 12.43 -28.75
C LYS A 108 -24.79 13.81 -28.70
#